data_AF-A0A954EQ87-F1
#
_entry.id   AF-A0A954EQ87-F1
#
_cell.length_a   1.000
_cell.length_b   1.000
_cell.length_c   1.000
_cell.angle_alpha   90.00
_cell.angle_beta   90.00
_cell.angle_gamma   90.00
#
_symmetry.space_group_name_H-M   'P 1'
#
loop_
_entity.id
_entity.type
_entity.pdbx_description
1 polymer ?
#
loop_
_entity_poly.entity_id
_entity_poly.type
_entity_poly.pdbx_seq_one_letter_code
_entity_poly.pdbx_strand_id
1 'polypeptide(L)'
;MPIDVNDETLITFTELARSLPHRRGDRPVHVATIHRWRSRGLNGIRLEAVKVGGAWHTSHEAFARFTGRLTAHAEGTDACVPPASKRQSHKDADQSLQDSGW
;
A
#
# COMPACT_ATOMS: atom_id res chain seq x y z
N MET A 1 1.40 -11.23 3.87
CA MET A 1 0.70 -11.21 5.17
C MET A 1 -0.63 -10.49 4.97
N PRO A 2 -1.67 -10.75 5.78
CA PRO A 2 -2.84 -9.89 5.77
C PRO A 2 -2.46 -8.50 6.31
N ILE A 3 -3.10 -7.46 5.76
CA ILE A 3 -2.98 -6.09 6.28
C ILE A 3 -3.67 -6.05 7.64
N ASP A 4 -2.99 -5.52 8.66
CA ASP A 4 -3.65 -5.13 9.91
C ASP A 4 -4.22 -3.73 9.78
N VAL A 5 -5.54 -3.61 9.91
CA VAL A 5 -6.26 -2.34 9.75
C VAL A 5 -6.02 -1.39 10.92
N ASN A 6 -5.61 -1.89 12.10
CA ASN A 6 -5.43 -1.06 13.29
C ASN A 6 -4.02 -0.47 13.39
N ASP A 7 -3.02 -1.17 12.84
CA ASP A 7 -1.60 -0.82 12.98
C ASP A 7 -0.98 -0.23 11.70
N GLU A 8 -1.60 -0.43 10.54
CA GLU A 8 -1.07 0.03 9.25
C GLU A 8 -1.80 1.28 8.72
N THR A 9 -1.08 2.11 7.96
CA THR A 9 -1.65 3.34 7.39
C THR A 9 -2.39 3.02 6.10
N LEU A 10 -3.72 2.88 6.17
CA LEU A 10 -4.56 2.59 5.01
C LEU A 10 -4.63 3.77 4.03
N ILE A 11 -4.50 3.45 2.75
CA ILE A 11 -4.64 4.36 1.62
C ILE A 11 -5.46 3.69 0.52
N THR A 12 -6.22 4.50 -0.23
CA THR A 12 -6.95 4.03 -1.41
C THR A 12 -6.00 3.74 -2.56
N PHE A 13 -6.44 2.94 -3.53
CA PHE A 13 -5.65 2.71 -4.74
C PHE A 13 -5.45 4.00 -5.56
N THR A 14 -6.41 4.93 -5.52
CA THR A 14 -6.30 6.22 -6.20
C THR A 14 -5.24 7.11 -5.57
N GLU A 15 -5.17 7.14 -4.24
CA GLU A 15 -4.14 7.89 -3.51
C GLU A 15 -2.75 7.30 -3.76
N LEU A 16 -2.61 5.98 -3.69
CA LEU A 16 -1.35 5.31 -4.03
C LEU A 16 -0.93 5.63 -5.47
N ALA A 17 -1.86 5.64 -6.43
CA ALA A 17 -1.56 5.98 -7.83
C ALA A 17 -0.97 7.40 -7.98
N ARG A 18 -1.46 8.36 -7.20
CA ARG A 18 -1.02 9.76 -7.21
C ARG A 18 0.29 9.97 -6.45
N SER A 19 0.55 9.19 -5.41
CA SER A 19 1.78 9.31 -4.62
C SER A 19 3.01 8.71 -5.31
N LEU A 20 2.82 7.91 -6.36
CA LEU A 20 3.92 7.28 -7.09
C LEU A 20 4.63 8.27 -8.01
N PRO A 21 5.97 8.13 -8.18
CA PRO A 21 6.72 8.98 -9.07
C PRO A 21 6.22 8.85 -10.50
N HIS A 22 6.11 9.98 -11.19
CA HIS A 22 5.72 10.04 -12.60
C HIS A 22 6.72 9.27 -13.46
N ARG A 23 6.21 8.46 -14.39
CA ARG A 23 7.02 7.70 -15.34
C ARG A 23 7.01 8.39 -16.71
N ARG A 24 7.61 7.73 -17.70
CA ARG A 24 7.83 8.21 -19.08
C ARG A 24 6.67 9.10 -19.59
N GLY A 25 6.97 10.38 -19.79
CA GLY A 25 5.99 11.38 -20.24
C GLY A 25 5.25 12.13 -19.14
N ASP A 26 5.79 12.14 -17.90
CA ASP A 26 5.24 12.84 -16.73
C ASP A 26 3.82 12.38 -16.34
N ARG A 27 3.46 11.15 -16.72
CA ARG A 27 2.13 10.60 -16.46
C ARG A 27 2.11 9.85 -15.14
N PRO A 28 1.10 10.09 -14.27
CA PRO A 28 0.95 9.35 -13.03
C PRO A 28 0.60 7.90 -13.34
N VAL A 29 0.86 7.03 -12.37
CA VAL A 29 0.49 5.61 -12.49
C VAL A 29 -1.04 5.51 -12.49
N HIS A 30 -1.61 4.89 -13.52
CA HIS A 30 -3.06 4.71 -13.56
C HIS A 30 -3.52 3.71 -12.50
N VAL A 31 -4.65 3.98 -11.85
CA VAL A 31 -5.23 3.13 -10.78
C VAL A 31 -5.45 1.67 -11.20
N ALA A 32 -5.74 1.44 -12.49
CA ALA A 32 -5.87 0.09 -13.05
C ALA A 32 -4.59 -0.76 -12.91
N THR A 33 -3.41 -0.13 -12.82
CA THR A 33 -2.15 -0.82 -12.57
C THR A 33 -2.11 -1.38 -11.14
N ILE A 34 -2.60 -0.64 -10.16
CA ILE A 34 -2.65 -1.08 -8.77
C ILE A 34 -3.67 -2.21 -8.61
N HIS A 35 -4.83 -2.10 -9.26
CA HIS A 35 -5.79 -3.21 -9.34
C HIS A 35 -5.16 -4.48 -9.95
N ARG A 36 -4.29 -4.33 -10.94
CA ARG A 36 -3.54 -5.45 -11.54
C ARG A 36 -2.55 -6.07 -10.56
N TRP A 37 -1.80 -5.26 -9.81
CA TRP A 37 -0.88 -5.74 -8.77
C TRP A 37 -1.60 -6.52 -7.66
N ARG A 38 -2.80 -6.11 -7.27
CA ARG A 38 -3.64 -6.85 -6.32
C ARG A 38 -4.19 -8.16 -6.90
N SER A 39 -4.72 -8.11 -8.12
CA SER A 39 -5.45 -9.25 -8.72
C SER A 39 -4.53 -10.31 -9.31
N ARG A 40 -3.61 -9.90 -10.20
CA ARG A 40 -2.69 -10.79 -10.92
C ARG A 40 -1.31 -10.83 -10.30
N GLY A 41 -0.92 -9.77 -9.60
CA GLY A 41 0.46 -9.59 -9.17
C GLY A 41 1.36 -9.11 -10.30
N LEU A 42 2.63 -8.96 -9.98
CA LEU A 42 3.72 -8.63 -10.87
C LEU A 42 4.89 -9.56 -10.51
N ASN A 43 5.41 -10.30 -11.49
CA ASN A 43 6.48 -11.30 -11.27
C ASN A 43 6.16 -12.29 -10.13
N GLY A 44 4.92 -12.79 -10.07
CA GLY A 44 4.46 -13.71 -9.02
C GLY A 44 4.22 -13.07 -7.63
N ILE A 45 4.57 -11.79 -7.46
CA ILE A 45 4.39 -11.05 -6.20
C ILE A 45 3.10 -10.24 -6.28
N ARG A 46 2.24 -10.33 -5.25
CA ARG A 46 0.94 -9.65 -5.22
C ARG A 46 0.93 -8.54 -4.18
N LEU A 47 0.28 -7.43 -4.51
CA LEU A 47 0.04 -6.35 -3.56
C LEU A 47 -1.06 -6.77 -2.59
N GLU A 48 -0.78 -6.61 -1.31
CA GLU A 48 -1.74 -6.88 -0.23
C GLU A 48 -2.80 -5.78 -0.23
N ALA A 49 -4.06 -6.16 -0.01
CA ALA A 49 -5.18 -5.23 -0.05
C ALA A 49 -6.33 -5.74 0.81
N VAL A 50 -7.08 -4.80 1.38
CA VAL A 50 -8.26 -5.04 2.22
C VAL A 50 -9.46 -4.30 1.64
N LYS A 51 -10.67 -4.82 1.87
CA LYS A 51 -11.91 -4.17 1.48
C LYS A 51 -12.52 -3.49 2.70
N VAL A 52 -12.67 -2.18 2.66
CA VAL A 52 -13.24 -1.34 3.74
C VAL A 52 -14.34 -0.48 3.12
N GLY A 53 -15.54 -0.50 3.70
CA GLY A 53 -16.66 0.32 3.22
C GLY A 53 -17.02 0.11 1.74
N GLY A 54 -16.78 -1.09 1.19
CA GLY A 54 -17.05 -1.39 -0.22
C GLY A 54 -15.91 -1.07 -1.20
N ALA A 55 -14.90 -0.30 -0.77
CA ALA A 55 -13.75 0.09 -1.59
C ALA A 55 -12.47 -0.71 -1.23
N TRP A 56 -11.57 -0.83 -2.20
CA TRP A 56 -10.27 -1.47 -2.00
C TRP A 56 -9.24 -0.48 -1.47
N HIS A 57 -8.59 -0.89 -0.40
CA HIS A 57 -7.51 -0.17 0.26
C HIS A 57 -6.26 -1.05 0.31
N THR A 58 -5.11 -0.41 0.34
CA THR A 58 -3.81 -0.97 0.66
C THR A 58 -3.24 -0.17 1.81
N SER A 59 -2.08 -0.52 2.32
CA SER A 59 -1.33 0.34 3.24
C SER A 59 0.01 0.76 2.64
N HIS A 60 0.65 1.77 3.22
CA HIS A 60 2.02 2.14 2.89
C HIS A 60 3.00 1.00 3.20
N GLU A 61 2.77 0.28 4.28
CA GLU A 61 3.55 -0.84 4.77
C GLU A 61 3.41 -2.06 3.84
N ALA A 62 2.20 -2.37 3.38
CA ALA A 62 1.95 -3.36 2.33
C ALA A 62 2.65 -3.00 1.03
N PHE A 63 2.61 -1.72 0.64
CA PHE A 63 3.28 -1.26 -0.57
C PHE A 63 4.80 -1.38 -0.45
N ALA A 64 5.39 -1.01 0.69
CA ALA A 64 6.82 -1.17 0.96
C ALA A 64 7.26 -2.65 0.94
N ARG A 65 6.46 -3.56 1.51
CA ARG A 65 6.68 -5.01 1.42
C ARG A 65 6.63 -5.50 -0.03
N PHE A 66 5.63 -5.03 -0.79
CA PHE A 66 5.46 -5.39 -2.19
C PHE A 66 6.65 -4.95 -3.04
N THR A 67 7.09 -3.69 -2.93
CA THR A 67 8.25 -3.19 -3.68
C THR A 67 9.54 -3.84 -3.23
N GLY A 68 9.75 -4.05 -1.93
CA GLY A 68 10.93 -4.76 -1.42
C GLY A 68 11.06 -6.17 -2.01
N ARG A 69 9.96 -6.92 -2.07
CA ARG A 69 9.93 -8.23 -2.73
C ARG A 69 10.19 -8.15 -4.23
N LEU A 70 9.64 -7.14 -4.91
CA LEU A 70 9.88 -6.95 -6.35
C LEU A 70 11.34 -6.63 -6.63
N THR A 71 11.98 -5.80 -5.81
CA THR A 71 13.40 -5.46 -5.94
C THR A 71 14.26 -6.68 -5.67
N ALA A 72 14.01 -7.43 -4.60
CA ALA A 72 14.72 -8.66 -4.29
C ALA A 72 14.63 -9.68 -5.44
N HIS A 73 13.43 -9.86 -6.01
CA HIS A 73 13.23 -10.72 -7.18
C HIS A 73 13.96 -10.19 -8.42
N ALA A 74 14.03 -8.87 -8.63
CA ALA A 74 14.72 -8.29 -9.78
C ALA A 74 16.25 -8.42 -9.68
N GLU A 75 16.79 -8.35 -8.47
CA GLU A 75 18.22 -8.50 -8.19
C GLU A 75 18.67 -9.97 -8.09
N GLY A 76 17.72 -10.93 -8.06
CA GLY A 76 18.01 -12.34 -7.84
C GLY A 76 18.43 -12.66 -6.40
N THR A 77 18.27 -11.70 -5.49
CA THR A 77 18.64 -11.79 -4.08
C THR A 77 17.42 -12.23 -3.25
N ASP A 78 16.88 -13.42 -3.53
CA ASP A 78 15.79 -14.03 -2.74
C ASP A 78 16.27 -14.49 -1.34
N ALA A 79 17.17 -13.74 -0.71
CA ALA A 79 17.67 -13.96 0.63
C ALA A 79 16.99 -13.01 1.61
N CYS A 80 16.00 -13.55 2.34
CA CYS A 80 15.61 -13.19 3.71
C CYS A 80 15.93 -11.75 4.16
N VAL A 81 15.16 -10.76 3.71
CA VAL A 81 15.19 -9.42 4.30
C VAL A 81 14.24 -9.39 5.52
N PRO A 82 14.73 -9.19 6.75
CA PRO A 82 13.86 -9.08 7.93
C PRO A 82 12.97 -7.83 7.82
N PRO A 83 11.77 -7.83 8.43
CA PRO A 83 10.88 -6.68 8.38
C PRO A 83 11.57 -5.50 9.06
N ALA A 84 11.93 -4.47 8.28
CA ALA A 84 12.41 -3.22 8.82
C ALA A 84 11.32 -2.64 9.75
N SER A 85 11.60 -2.77 11.05
CA SER A 85 10.73 -2.44 12.16
C SER A 85 10.39 -0.95 12.21
N LYS A 86 9.10 -0.69 12.44
CA LYS A 86 8.45 0.47 13.09
C LYS A 86 8.95 1.87 12.73
N ARG A 87 8.07 2.62 12.04
CA ARG A 87 7.85 4.03 12.35
C ARG A 87 6.38 4.24 12.70
N GLN A 88 6.14 4.22 14.02
CA GLN A 88 4.97 4.78 14.69
C GLN A 88 4.76 6.23 14.20
N SER A 89 3.62 6.49 13.54
CA SER A 89 3.02 7.82 13.42
C SER A 89 1.49 7.68 13.25
N HIS A 90 0.81 7.05 14.21
CA HIS A 90 -0.62 7.32 14.40
C HIS A 90 -0.74 8.63 15.17
N LYS A 91 -0.83 9.73 14.43
CA LYS A 91 -1.47 10.96 14.89
C LYS A 91 -2.37 11.44 13.74
N ASP A 92 -3.61 11.78 14.09
CA ASP A 92 -4.52 12.62 13.32
C ASP A 92 -5.51 11.94 12.37
N ALA A 93 -6.22 10.91 12.83
CA ALA A 93 -7.46 10.45 12.16
C ALA A 93 -8.70 10.40 13.08
N ASP A 94 -8.54 10.54 14.39
CA ASP A 94 -9.64 10.37 15.36
C ASP A 94 -10.27 11.70 15.85
N GLN A 95 -9.94 12.83 15.20
CA GLN A 95 -10.36 14.16 15.65
C GLN A 95 -11.50 14.79 14.83
N SER A 96 -12.39 13.98 14.24
CA SER A 96 -13.56 14.50 13.51
C SER A 96 -14.90 13.84 13.86
N LEU A 97 -14.98 13.03 14.92
CA LEU A 97 -16.24 12.39 15.35
C LEU A 97 -16.79 12.85 16.71
N GLN A 98 -16.30 13.97 17.27
CA GLN A 98 -16.79 14.51 18.55
C GLN A 98 -17.58 15.83 18.46
N ASP A 99 -17.92 16.33 17.27
CA ASP A 99 -18.73 17.55 17.13
C ASP A 99 -20.24 17.32 16.84
N SER A 100 -20.74 16.09 16.92
CA SER A 100 -22.19 15.83 17.00
C SER A 100 -22.58 15.52 18.44
N GLY A 101 -22.56 16.57 19.27
CA GLY A 101 -23.28 16.63 20.53
C GLY A 101 -24.80 16.60 20.30
N TRP A 102 -25.49 16.05 21.30
CA TRP A 102 -26.94 15.85 21.43
C TRP A 102 -27.75 17.15 21.31
#